data_AF-A0A1F9ZTU7-F1
#
_entry.id   AF-A0A1F9ZTU7-F1
#
_cell.length_a   1.000
_cell.length_b   1.000
_cell.length_c   1.000
_cell.angle_alpha   90.00
_cell.angle_beta   90.00
_cell.angle_gamma   90.00
#
_symmetry.space_group_name_H-M   'P 1'
#
loop_
_entity.id
_entity.type
_entity.pdbx_description
1 polymer ?
#
loop_
_entity_poly.entity_id
_entity_poly.type
_entity_poly.pdbx_seq_one_letter_code
_entity_poly.pdbx_strand_id
1 'polypeptide(L)'
;MAWISTQERQEGAIIYRTLKKRTNENVAVILGVVGLLSLVVGAVALPVMLGARGAATSNVNISGFAFVPQNLLIEVGDTVIWTNNDGTTHTVTSTDLTGELDSGNIGNGGTYSHVFNAVGTFTYRCELHTGMTGSVSVENVIPEFSSVPFVFLGILALVLGLMVVRRRI
;
A
#
# COMPACT_ATOMS: atom_id res chain seq x y z
N MET A 1 19.88 -13.67 -68.34
CA MET A 1 20.61 -13.79 -67.07
C MET A 1 21.13 -12.40 -66.71
N ALA A 2 20.53 -11.73 -65.73
CA ALA A 2 20.94 -10.38 -65.36
C ALA A 2 22.23 -10.42 -64.54
N TRP A 3 23.32 -9.90 -65.12
CA TRP A 3 24.60 -9.71 -64.43
C TRP A 3 24.49 -8.45 -63.57
N ILE A 4 24.26 -8.60 -62.27
CA ILE A 4 24.40 -7.50 -61.32
C ILE A 4 25.89 -7.17 -61.23
N SER A 5 26.22 -5.90 -61.50
CA SER A 5 27.59 -5.41 -61.52
C SER A 5 28.24 -5.53 -60.14
N THR A 6 29.57 -5.67 -60.09
CA THR A 6 30.33 -5.66 -58.82
C THR A 6 30.10 -4.37 -58.03
N GLN A 7 29.81 -3.25 -58.72
CA GLN A 7 29.49 -1.97 -58.10
C GLN A 7 28.17 -2.03 -57.31
N GLU A 8 27.08 -2.52 -57.92
CA GLU A 8 25.78 -2.67 -57.24
C GLU A 8 25.85 -3.63 -56.04
N ARG A 9 26.70 -4.65 -56.09
CA ARG A 9 26.98 -5.55 -54.95
C ARG A 9 27.71 -4.85 -53.80
N GLN A 10 28.66 -3.97 -54.09
CA GLN A 10 29.38 -3.20 -53.07
C GLN A 10 28.49 -2.12 -52.45
N GLU A 11 27.70 -1.41 -53.26
CA GLU A 11 26.73 -0.42 -52.80
C GLU A 11 25.68 -1.06 -51.89
N GLY A 12 25.15 -2.23 -52.27
CA GLY A 12 24.24 -3.00 -51.42
C GLY A 12 24.84 -3.41 -50.07
N ALA A 13 26.12 -3.82 -50.05
CA ALA A 13 26.80 -4.18 -48.82
C ALA A 13 27.05 -2.98 -47.88
N ILE A 14 27.35 -1.80 -48.44
CA ILE A 14 27.54 -0.55 -47.68
C ILE A 14 26.21 -0.08 -47.08
N ILE A 15 25.12 -0.09 -47.87
CA ILE A 15 23.79 0.26 -47.41
C ILE A 15 23.35 -0.68 -46.28
N TYR A 16 23.52 -1.99 -46.45
CA TYR A 16 23.21 -2.99 -45.41
C TYR A 16 23.98 -2.75 -44.11
N ARG A 17 25.30 -2.52 -44.19
CA ARG A 17 26.14 -2.24 -43.00
C ARG A 17 25.72 -0.95 -42.30
N THR A 18 25.41 0.09 -43.07
CA THR A 18 24.97 1.39 -42.55
C THR A 18 23.62 1.29 -41.85
N LEU A 19 22.65 0.59 -42.46
CA LEU A 19 21.34 0.34 -41.86
C LEU A 19 21.47 -0.50 -40.59
N LYS A 20 22.25 -1.60 -40.62
CA LYS A 20 22.49 -2.44 -39.44
C LYS A 20 23.15 -1.67 -38.29
N LYS A 21 24.10 -0.79 -38.59
CA LYS A 21 24.75 0.09 -37.59
C LYS A 21 23.76 1.06 -36.96
N ARG A 22 22.96 1.79 -37.76
CA ARG A 22 21.92 2.69 -37.25
C ARG A 22 20.87 1.95 -36.43
N THR A 23 20.46 0.76 -36.86
CA THR A 23 19.54 -0.08 -36.09
C THR A 23 20.15 -0.43 -34.75
N ASN A 24 21.40 -0.90 -34.68
CA ASN A 24 22.08 -1.23 -33.42
C ASN A 24 22.23 -0.03 -32.48
N GLU A 25 22.56 1.15 -33.02
CA GLU A 25 22.63 2.41 -32.27
C GLU A 25 21.26 2.80 -31.69
N ASN A 26 20.20 2.74 -32.50
CA ASN A 26 18.84 2.99 -32.03
C ASN A 26 18.40 1.99 -30.95
N VAL A 27 18.83 0.73 -31.05
CA VAL A 27 18.57 -0.30 -30.03
C VAL A 27 19.22 0.04 -28.71
N ALA A 28 20.50 0.40 -28.74
CA ALA A 28 21.24 0.78 -27.55
C ALA A 28 20.59 1.99 -26.86
N VAL A 29 20.17 2.99 -27.64
CA VAL A 29 19.46 4.18 -27.12
C VAL A 29 18.11 3.81 -26.49
N ILE A 30 17.29 3.00 -27.16
CA ILE A 30 15.98 2.57 -26.64
C ILE A 30 16.14 1.78 -25.34
N LEU A 31 17.10 0.84 -25.27
CA LEU A 31 17.36 0.06 -24.06
C LEU A 31 17.87 0.96 -22.93
N GLY A 32 18.72 1.94 -23.23
CA GLY A 32 19.19 2.93 -22.27
C GLY A 32 18.05 3.77 -21.69
N VAL A 33 17.14 4.27 -22.53
CA VAL A 33 15.99 5.09 -22.10
C VAL A 33 14.99 4.26 -21.30
N VAL A 34 14.68 3.03 -21.71
CA VAL A 34 13.78 2.14 -20.97
C VAL A 34 14.38 1.73 -19.62
N GLY A 35 15.68 1.44 -19.57
CA GLY A 35 16.39 1.19 -18.33
C GLY A 35 16.32 2.40 -17.37
N LEU A 36 16.57 3.61 -17.89
CA LEU A 36 16.50 4.85 -17.10
C LEU A 36 15.07 5.13 -16.60
N LEU A 37 14.05 4.98 -17.45
CA LEU A 37 12.65 5.16 -17.07
C LEU A 37 12.21 4.14 -16.01
N SER A 38 12.66 2.89 -16.11
CA SER A 38 12.35 1.85 -15.12
C SER A 38 12.99 2.15 -13.75
N LEU A 39 14.19 2.75 -13.77
CA LEU A 39 14.91 3.18 -12.57
C LEU A 39 14.23 4.39 -11.92
N VAL A 40 13.76 5.36 -12.71
CA VAL A 40 12.99 6.52 -12.24
C VAL A 40 11.63 6.10 -11.68
N VAL A 41 10.91 5.21 -12.37
CA VAL A 41 9.64 4.65 -11.87
C VAL A 41 9.86 3.88 -10.58
N GLY A 42 10.91 3.06 -10.48
CA GLY A 42 11.27 2.38 -9.23
C GLY A 42 11.59 3.35 -8.10
N ALA A 43 12.40 4.38 -8.35
CA ALA A 43 12.80 5.37 -7.35
C ALA A 43 11.62 6.24 -6.85
N VAL A 44 10.59 6.45 -7.66
CA VAL A 44 9.40 7.25 -7.30
C VAL A 44 8.28 6.38 -6.72
N ALA A 45 8.09 5.16 -7.20
CA ALA A 45 7.02 4.27 -6.72
C ALA A 45 7.37 3.63 -5.37
N LEU A 46 8.63 3.28 -5.11
CA LEU A 46 9.02 2.62 -3.85
C LEU A 46 8.72 3.46 -2.59
N PRO A 47 8.99 4.78 -2.54
CA PRO A 47 8.66 5.61 -1.38
C PRO A 47 7.15 5.81 -1.19
N VAL A 48 6.38 5.86 -2.29
CA VAL A 48 4.92 6.04 -2.24
C VAL A 48 4.22 4.80 -1.67
N MET A 49 4.73 3.60 -1.99
CA MET A 49 4.18 2.33 -1.48
C MET A 49 4.62 2.01 -0.05
N LEU A 50 5.69 2.67 0.44
CA LEU A 50 6.21 2.54 1.80
C LEU A 50 5.83 3.72 2.70
N GLY A 51 4.95 4.61 2.21
CA GLY A 51 4.44 5.70 3.03
C GLY A 51 3.63 5.13 4.19
N ALA A 52 4.26 5.02 5.35
CA ALA A 52 3.55 4.74 6.59
C ALA A 52 2.45 5.78 6.74
N ARG A 53 1.18 5.34 6.77
CA ARG A 53 0.09 6.19 7.25
C ARG A 53 0.49 6.69 8.63
N GLY A 54 0.39 8.00 8.85
CA GLY A 54 0.57 8.55 10.19
C GLY A 54 -0.48 7.96 11.11
N ALA A 55 -0.11 7.70 12.37
CA ALA A 55 -1.02 7.20 13.40
C ALA A 55 -2.31 8.03 13.43
N ALA A 56 -3.45 7.36 13.23
CA ALA A 56 -4.75 7.99 13.25
C ALA A 56 -5.34 7.98 14.67
N THR A 57 -6.39 8.79 14.86
CA THR A 57 -7.17 8.80 16.10
C THR A 57 -8.61 8.44 15.80
N SER A 58 -9.12 7.44 16.50
CA SER A 58 -10.51 6.98 16.43
C SER A 58 -11.24 7.24 17.74
N ASN A 59 -12.53 7.58 17.68
CA ASN A 59 -13.33 7.90 18.85
C ASN A 59 -14.37 6.83 19.13
N VAL A 60 -14.59 6.52 20.40
CA VAL A 60 -15.67 5.69 20.93
C VAL A 60 -16.46 6.50 21.95
N ASN A 61 -17.74 6.73 21.69
CA ASN A 61 -18.63 7.40 22.63
C ASN A 61 -19.24 6.38 23.58
N ILE A 62 -19.23 6.67 24.88
CA ILE A 62 -20.02 5.94 25.87
C ILE A 62 -21.33 6.71 26.06
N SER A 63 -22.43 6.15 25.58
CA SER A 63 -23.74 6.78 25.59
C SER A 63 -24.84 5.74 25.61
N GLY A 64 -25.90 5.99 26.38
CA GLY A 64 -27.03 5.09 26.50
C GLY A 64 -26.64 3.72 27.06
N PHE A 65 -25.69 3.67 28.00
CA PHE A 65 -25.13 2.42 28.52
C PHE A 65 -24.57 1.51 27.41
N ALA A 66 -23.89 2.09 26.42
CA ALA A 66 -23.23 1.36 25.34
C ALA A 66 -21.95 2.05 24.88
N PHE A 67 -21.02 1.27 24.31
CA PHE A 67 -19.87 1.78 23.54
C PHE A 67 -20.29 1.98 22.08
N VAL A 68 -20.02 3.14 21.51
CA VAL A 68 -20.46 3.53 20.16
C VAL A 68 -19.28 4.11 19.37
N PRO A 69 -18.76 3.41 18.34
CA PRO A 69 -19.18 2.09 17.89
C PRO A 69 -18.82 0.99 18.91
N GLN A 70 -19.59 -0.11 18.90
CA GLN A 70 -19.32 -1.26 19.77
C GLN A 70 -18.07 -2.03 19.33
N ASN A 71 -17.88 -2.17 18.02
CA ASN A 71 -16.72 -2.81 17.42
C ASN A 71 -16.02 -1.77 16.55
N LEU A 72 -14.73 -1.56 16.81
CA LEU A 72 -13.91 -0.60 16.10
C LEU A 72 -12.77 -1.33 15.39
N LEU A 73 -12.57 -1.05 14.10
CA LEU A 73 -11.41 -1.52 13.35
C LEU A 73 -10.43 -0.36 13.20
N ILE A 74 -9.17 -0.57 13.57
CA ILE A 74 -8.07 0.40 13.48
C ILE A 74 -6.81 -0.27 12.95
N GLU A 75 -5.79 0.55 12.67
CA GLU A 75 -4.49 0.10 12.23
C GLU A 75 -3.48 0.05 13.41
N VAL A 76 -2.43 -0.77 13.29
CA VAL A 76 -1.33 -0.75 14.26
C VAL A 76 -0.72 0.66 14.36
N GLY A 77 -0.59 1.15 15.59
CA GLY A 77 -0.09 2.48 15.90
C GLY A 77 -1.18 3.52 16.11
N ASP A 78 -2.45 3.19 15.83
CA ASP A 78 -3.56 4.11 16.04
C ASP A 78 -3.89 4.31 17.52
N THR A 79 -4.48 5.47 17.80
CA THR A 79 -5.01 5.85 19.12
C THR A 79 -6.53 5.73 19.14
N VAL A 80 -7.09 5.13 20.19
CA VAL A 80 -8.53 5.17 20.47
C VAL A 80 -8.78 6.08 21.66
N ILE A 81 -9.82 6.92 21.56
CA ILE A 81 -10.29 7.78 22.64
C ILE A 81 -11.72 7.40 22.97
N TRP A 82 -11.95 6.95 24.20
CA TRP A 82 -13.28 6.76 24.76
C TRP A 82 -13.72 8.04 25.46
N THR A 83 -14.92 8.53 25.14
CA THR A 83 -15.52 9.72 25.78
C THR A 83 -16.82 9.34 26.46
N ASN A 84 -16.95 9.63 27.75
CA ASN A 84 -18.19 9.40 28.46
C ASN A 84 -19.18 10.55 28.27
N ASN A 85 -20.24 10.29 27.50
CA ASN A 85 -21.33 11.23 27.26
C ASN A 85 -22.59 10.91 28.09
N ASP A 86 -22.55 9.88 28.94
CA ASP A 86 -23.63 9.52 29.85
C ASP A 86 -23.62 10.34 31.15
N GLY A 87 -24.77 10.38 31.82
CA GLY A 87 -24.92 10.94 33.17
C GLY A 87 -24.26 10.14 34.29
N THR A 88 -23.79 8.92 34.01
CA THR A 88 -23.22 7.99 35.00
C THR A 88 -21.75 7.71 34.71
N THR A 89 -21.01 7.21 35.70
CA THR A 89 -19.59 6.84 35.57
C THR A 89 -19.45 5.52 34.84
N HIS A 90 -18.48 5.42 33.93
CA HIS A 90 -18.17 4.20 33.19
C HIS A 90 -16.69 3.84 33.29
N THR A 91 -16.34 2.67 32.77
CA THR A 91 -14.95 2.17 32.70
C THR A 91 -14.73 1.51 31.34
N VAL A 92 -13.47 1.41 30.91
CA VAL A 92 -13.00 0.63 29.77
C VAL A 92 -11.96 -0.33 30.33
N THR A 93 -12.37 -1.57 30.54
CA THR A 93 -11.54 -2.58 31.20
C THR A 93 -11.45 -3.85 30.37
N SER A 94 -10.23 -4.34 30.14
CA SER A 94 -9.97 -5.55 29.35
C SER A 94 -10.74 -6.76 29.87
N THR A 95 -11.23 -7.57 28.94
CA THR A 95 -11.76 -8.92 29.19
C THR A 95 -10.94 -10.01 28.54
N ASP A 96 -10.02 -9.65 27.65
CA ASP A 96 -9.02 -10.56 27.10
C ASP A 96 -7.83 -10.75 28.05
N LEU A 97 -6.92 -11.64 27.66
CA LEU A 97 -5.73 -11.98 28.45
C LEU A 97 -4.61 -10.93 28.34
N THR A 98 -4.72 -9.93 27.47
CA THR A 98 -3.69 -8.89 27.33
C THR A 98 -3.69 -7.98 28.56
N GLY A 99 -4.89 -7.72 29.12
CA GLY A 99 -5.04 -6.81 30.26
C GLY A 99 -4.61 -5.37 29.96
N GLU A 100 -4.57 -4.97 28.69
CA GLU A 100 -3.97 -3.71 28.26
C GLU A 100 -4.85 -2.49 28.56
N LEU A 101 -6.17 -2.68 28.72
CA LEU A 101 -7.14 -1.61 28.99
C LEU A 101 -7.54 -1.58 30.47
N ASP A 102 -7.24 -0.48 31.14
CA ASP A 102 -7.69 -0.16 32.49
C ASP A 102 -7.82 1.36 32.64
N SER A 103 -9.00 1.90 32.31
CA SER A 103 -9.23 3.34 32.39
C SER A 103 -9.42 3.89 33.80
N GLY A 104 -9.68 3.01 34.78
CA GLY A 104 -10.39 3.40 35.99
C GLY A 104 -11.72 4.10 35.68
N ASN A 105 -12.21 4.91 36.62
CA ASN A 105 -13.49 5.62 36.49
C ASN A 105 -13.41 6.79 35.49
N ILE A 106 -14.29 6.75 34.49
CA ILE A 106 -14.53 7.84 33.54
C ILE A 106 -15.86 8.51 33.92
N GLY A 107 -15.79 9.67 34.58
CA GLY A 107 -16.98 10.48 34.89
C GLY A 107 -17.60 11.13 33.65
N ASN A 108 -18.77 11.75 33.80
CA ASN A 108 -19.44 12.49 32.70
C ASN A 108 -18.48 13.54 32.09
N GLY A 109 -18.36 13.52 30.76
CA GLY A 109 -17.45 14.36 29.98
C GLY A 109 -15.98 13.94 30.03
N GLY A 110 -15.64 12.92 30.83
CA GLY A 110 -14.30 12.38 30.94
C GLY A 110 -13.89 11.55 29.74
N THR A 111 -12.58 11.39 29.57
CA THR A 111 -11.99 10.63 28.45
C THR A 111 -10.93 9.65 28.91
N TYR A 112 -10.80 8.54 28.21
CA TYR A 112 -9.67 7.60 28.30
C TYR A 112 -9.06 7.43 26.90
N SER A 113 -7.73 7.34 26.81
CA SER A 113 -7.03 7.20 25.53
C SER A 113 -5.99 6.09 25.60
N HIS A 114 -5.91 5.29 24.53
CA HIS A 114 -4.99 4.17 24.43
C HIS A 114 -4.40 4.05 23.02
N VAL A 115 -3.11 3.72 22.92
CA VAL A 115 -2.41 3.48 21.64
C VAL A 115 -2.21 1.98 21.45
N PHE A 116 -2.70 1.44 20.34
CA PHE A 116 -2.60 0.01 20.05
C PHE A 116 -1.40 -0.30 19.17
N ASN A 117 -0.39 -0.97 19.73
CA ASN A 117 0.87 -1.25 19.03
C ASN A 117 1.02 -2.70 18.55
N ALA A 118 0.00 -3.54 18.79
CA ALA A 118 0.00 -4.95 18.40
C ALA A 118 -1.26 -5.31 17.61
N VAL A 119 -1.08 -6.10 16.56
CA VAL A 119 -2.20 -6.72 15.82
C VAL A 119 -2.95 -7.66 16.74
N GLY A 120 -4.28 -7.62 16.68
CA GLY A 120 -5.13 -8.48 17.48
C GLY A 120 -6.53 -7.93 17.68
N THR A 121 -7.35 -8.68 18.42
CA THR A 121 -8.66 -8.20 18.86
C THR A 121 -8.62 -8.02 20.38
N PHE A 122 -8.87 -6.80 20.81
CA PHE A 122 -8.87 -6.36 22.19
C PHE A 122 -10.31 -6.21 22.65
N THR A 123 -10.76 -7.08 23.56
CA THR A 123 -12.13 -7.08 24.09
C THR A 123 -12.17 -6.41 25.45
N TYR A 124 -13.20 -5.63 25.69
CA TYR A 124 -13.34 -4.88 26.93
C TYR A 124 -14.80 -4.76 27.37
N ARG A 125 -14.99 -4.39 28.63
CA ARG A 125 -16.28 -4.13 29.25
C ARG A 125 -16.24 -2.89 30.15
N CYS A 126 -17.42 -2.43 30.54
CA CYS A 126 -17.56 -1.59 31.73
C CYS A 126 -17.76 -2.49 32.96
N GLU A 127 -16.97 -2.29 34.02
CA GLU A 127 -17.10 -3.03 35.28
C GLU A 127 -18.33 -2.64 36.10
N LEU A 128 -18.79 -1.39 35.93
CA LEU A 128 -19.88 -0.83 36.72
C LEU A 128 -21.27 -1.22 36.21
N HIS A 129 -21.37 -1.66 34.95
CA HIS A 129 -22.64 -1.87 34.26
C HIS A 129 -22.59 -3.18 33.47
N THR A 130 -23.39 -4.15 33.89
CA THR A 130 -23.44 -5.46 33.24
C THR A 130 -23.98 -5.33 31.80
N GLY A 131 -23.40 -6.10 30.88
CA GLY A 131 -23.81 -6.12 29.48
C GLY A 131 -23.16 -5.07 28.57
N MET A 132 -22.42 -4.10 29.14
CA MET A 132 -21.63 -3.16 28.35
C MET A 132 -20.32 -3.80 27.91
N THR A 133 -20.22 -4.19 26.64
CA THR A 133 -19.03 -4.78 26.04
C THR A 133 -18.68 -4.13 24.71
N GLY A 134 -17.40 -4.09 24.38
CA GLY A 134 -16.90 -3.60 23.10
C GLY A 134 -15.64 -4.33 22.67
N SER A 135 -15.21 -4.06 21.44
CA SER A 135 -13.94 -4.58 20.91
C SER A 135 -13.22 -3.56 20.01
N VAL A 136 -11.89 -3.63 20.03
CA VAL A 136 -11.02 -2.98 19.06
C VAL A 136 -10.27 -4.07 18.31
N SER A 137 -10.49 -4.19 17.00
CA SER A 137 -9.67 -5.01 16.11
C SER A 137 -8.57 -4.14 15.51
N VAL A 138 -7.33 -4.59 15.64
CA VAL A 138 -6.14 -3.91 15.17
C VAL A 138 -5.53 -4.75 14.08
N GLU A 139 -5.47 -4.19 12.88
CA GLU A 139 -4.92 -4.86 11.70
C GLU A 139 -3.65 -4.14 11.22
N ASN A 140 -2.82 -4.88 10.48
CA ASN A 140 -1.70 -4.27 9.78
C ASN A 140 -2.16 -3.90 8.38
N VAL A 141 -2.09 -2.62 8.01
CA VAL A 141 -2.28 -2.26 6.60
C VAL A 141 -1.04 -2.68 5.82
N ILE A 142 -1.17 -3.81 5.15
CA ILE A 142 -0.52 -3.96 3.86
C ILE A 142 -1.27 -3.01 2.92
N PRO A 143 -0.65 -1.95 2.37
CA PRO A 143 -1.31 -1.12 1.37
C PRO A 143 -1.76 -2.06 0.28
N GLU A 144 -3.08 -2.25 0.21
CA GLU A 144 -3.70 -3.17 -0.70
C GLU A 144 -3.27 -2.77 -2.11
N PHE A 145 -2.74 -3.74 -2.84
CA PHE A 145 -2.30 -3.60 -4.23
C PHE A 145 -3.42 -3.10 -5.17
N SER A 146 -4.63 -2.81 -4.68
CA SER A 146 -5.74 -2.18 -5.41
C SER A 146 -5.41 -0.76 -5.89
N SER A 147 -4.44 -0.09 -5.25
CA SER A 147 -4.00 1.27 -5.61
C SER A 147 -2.75 1.32 -6.49
N VAL A 148 -2.11 0.18 -6.78
CA VAL A 148 -1.09 0.13 -7.84
C VAL A 148 -1.81 -0.11 -9.16
N PRO A 149 -1.97 0.89 -10.03
CA PRO A 149 -2.46 0.62 -11.37
C PRO A 149 -1.53 -0.41 -12.01
N PHE A 150 -2.11 -1.33 -12.77
CA PHE A 150 -1.50 -2.47 -13.48
C PHE A 150 -0.34 -2.13 -14.46
N VAL A 151 0.29 -0.97 -14.32
CA VAL A 151 1.34 -0.41 -15.19
C VAL A 151 2.55 -1.34 -15.30
N PHE A 152 2.83 -2.16 -14.29
CA PHE A 152 3.95 -3.11 -14.32
C PHE A 152 3.76 -4.27 -15.32
N LEU A 153 2.53 -4.70 -15.60
CA LEU A 153 2.26 -5.75 -16.61
C LEU A 153 2.35 -5.19 -18.05
N GLY A 154 2.01 -3.92 -18.24
CA GLY A 154 2.06 -3.26 -19.55
C GLY A 154 3.49 -3.06 -20.06
N ILE A 155 4.43 -2.70 -19.18
CA ILE A 155 5.83 -2.44 -19.56
C ILE A 155 6.55 -3.75 -19.94
N LEU A 156 6.29 -4.86 -19.23
CA LEU A 156 6.90 -6.16 -19.53
C LEU A 156 6.43 -6.74 -20.89
N ALA A 157 5.16 -6.56 -21.23
CA ALA A 157 4.60 -7.00 -22.51
C ALA A 157 5.17 -6.21 -23.71
N LEU A 158 5.43 -4.91 -23.53
CA LEU A 158 6.02 -4.04 -24.56
C LEU A 158 7.48 -4.41 -24.85
N VAL A 159 8.27 -4.70 -23.81
CA VAL A 159 9.69 -5.11 -23.95
C VAL A 159 9.80 -6.49 -24.61
N LEU A 160 8.96 -7.45 -24.22
CA LEU A 160 8.94 -8.77 -24.85
C LEU A 160 8.42 -8.72 -26.30
N GLY A 161 7.41 -7.89 -26.58
CA GLY A 161 6.89 -7.69 -27.94
C GLY A 161 7.95 -7.13 -28.90
N LEU A 162 8.74 -6.15 -28.47
CA LEU A 162 9.87 -5.59 -29.23
C LEU A 162 11.01 -6.60 -29.47
N MET A 163 11.21 -7.56 -28.56
CA MET A 163 12.21 -8.63 -28.72
C MET A 163 11.77 -9.72 -29.72
N VAL A 164 10.47 -10.04 -29.77
CA VAL A 164 9.94 -11.09 -30.66
C VAL A 164 9.88 -10.62 -32.13
N VAL A 165 9.56 -9.36 -32.39
CA VAL A 165 9.50 -8.81 -33.77
C VAL A 165 10.87 -8.84 -34.47
N ARG A 166 11.98 -8.82 -33.72
CA ARG A 166 13.34 -8.86 -34.29
C ARG A 166 13.85 -10.22 -34.74
N ARG A 167 13.16 -11.32 -34.42
CA ARG A 167 13.59 -12.66 -34.84
C ARG A 167 13.05 -13.09 -36.21
N ARG A 168 12.23 -12.27 -36.88
CA ARG A 168 11.55 -12.63 -38.14
C ARG A 168 11.97 -11.82 -39.39
N ILE A 169 13.03 -11.03 -39.32
CA ILE A 169 13.61 -10.31 -40.48
C ILE A 169 15.10 -10.59 -40.51
#